data_AF-E1Z6S7-F1
#
_entry.id   AF-E1Z6S7-F1
#
_cell.length_a   1.000
_cell.length_b   1.000
_cell.length_c   1.000
_cell.angle_alpha   90.00
_cell.angle_beta   90.00
_cell.angle_gamma   90.00
#
_symmetry.space_group_name_H-M   'P 1'
#
loop_
_entity.id
_entity.type
_entity.pdbx_description
1 polymer ?
#
loop_
_entity_poly.entity_id
_entity_poly.type
_entity_poly.pdbx_seq_one_letter_code
_entity_poly.pdbx_strand_id
1 'polypeptide(L)'
;MLADAEGLTATNRRMMPTVGCEADAIAYTQAACKLFQSSTDTGAATVAPDGSYSQGPHDISAADCTKAALEQCLVVEPRRRRLRVVHNLRRTGGEGRWVLDSVEVHNERYDSPYRGKVELSGCGGGMKAFAGDQRLAAEAVQGSWEASGVRYSVDGDASGQCSREAVSGEGWSAEDVVATGLLLHPLQAWSACDIRGEDVTVTAGVLLDEGGSSMAVATRRLVAGRLVAAELLTLTRKAA
;
A
#
# COMPACT_ATOMS: atom_id res chain seq x y z
N MET A 1 -3.52 4.74 19.09
CA MET A 1 -3.72 6.11 18.58
C MET A 1 -2.55 6.40 17.66
N LEU A 2 -2.71 6.12 16.38
CA LEU A 2 -1.69 6.34 15.35
C LEU A 2 -2.35 7.25 14.30
N ALA A 3 -1.71 8.38 14.01
CA ALA A 3 -2.27 9.63 13.48
C ALA A 3 -2.97 10.49 14.55
N ASP A 4 -2.21 11.36 15.21
CA ASP A 4 -2.74 12.60 15.77
C ASP A 4 -3.20 13.53 14.63
N ALA A 5 -3.89 14.62 14.98
CA ALA A 5 -4.36 15.63 14.01
C ALA A 5 -3.22 16.35 13.26
N GLU A 6 -1.95 16.04 13.56
CA GLU A 6 -0.78 16.64 12.94
C GLU A 6 -0.22 15.85 11.75
N GLY A 7 -0.76 14.66 11.49
CA GLY A 7 -0.35 13.83 10.37
C GLY A 7 0.72 12.77 10.70
N LEU A 8 1.21 12.07 9.68
CA LEU A 8 2.20 10.99 9.84
C LEU A 8 3.58 11.56 9.52
N THR A 9 4.56 11.40 10.40
CA THR A 9 5.95 11.70 10.02
C THR A 9 6.54 10.48 9.29
N ALA A 10 6.87 10.62 8.01
CA ALA A 10 7.70 9.63 7.31
C ALA A 10 9.17 9.96 7.50
N THR A 11 9.93 8.97 7.93
CA THR A 11 11.37 9.08 8.03
C THR A 11 12.01 8.18 6.97
N ASN A 12 12.68 8.77 5.99
CA ASN A 12 13.54 8.08 5.04
C ASN A 12 14.93 7.90 5.67
N ARG A 13 15.33 6.64 5.89
CA ARG A 13 16.68 6.29 6.33
C ARG A 13 17.42 5.64 5.17
N ARG A 14 18.41 6.34 4.61
CA ARG A 14 19.29 5.78 3.59
C ARG A 14 20.46 5.10 4.28
N MET A 15 20.44 3.78 4.29
CA MET A 15 21.54 2.97 4.78
C MET A 15 22.77 3.28 3.92
N MET A 16 23.86 3.70 4.55
CA MET A 16 25.12 3.92 3.87
C MET A 16 25.84 2.58 3.81
N PRO A 17 26.38 2.18 2.64
CA PRO A 17 27.17 0.95 2.56
C PRO A 17 28.36 1.05 3.53
N THR A 18 28.40 0.17 4.52
CA THR A 18 29.55 0.01 5.39
C THR A 18 30.56 -0.90 4.69
N VAL A 19 31.82 -0.49 4.63
CA VAL A 19 32.93 -1.34 4.18
C VAL A 19 33.76 -1.74 5.40
N GLY A 20 33.88 -3.05 5.65
CA GLY A 20 34.68 -3.62 6.73
C GLY A 20 34.03 -4.84 7.39
N CYS A 21 34.83 -5.85 7.75
CA CYS A 21 34.35 -7.05 8.46
C CYS A 21 33.97 -6.79 9.94
N GLU A 22 34.11 -5.55 10.41
CA GLU A 22 33.94 -5.12 11.81
C GLU A 22 33.00 -3.90 11.93
N ALA A 23 32.01 -3.80 11.04
CA ALA A 23 31.07 -2.68 11.04
C ALA A 23 30.03 -2.82 12.18
N ASP A 24 30.42 -2.47 13.41
CA ASP A 24 29.56 -2.46 14.61
C ASP A 24 28.52 -1.32 14.63
N ALA A 25 28.51 -0.44 13.63
CA ALA A 25 27.57 0.67 13.55
C ALA A 25 26.96 0.80 12.15
N ILE A 26 25.62 0.77 12.10
CA ILE A 26 24.84 1.07 10.90
C ILE A 26 24.87 2.59 10.70
N ALA A 27 25.60 3.05 9.69
CA ALA A 27 25.52 4.44 9.24
C ALA A 27 24.30 4.60 8.34
N TYR A 28 23.44 5.57 8.64
CA TYR A 28 22.32 5.95 7.77
C TYR A 28 22.18 7.47 7.73
N THR A 29 21.77 8.02 6.59
CA THR A 29 21.24 9.38 6.56
C THR A 29 19.75 9.33 6.88
N GLN A 30 19.27 10.24 7.73
CA GLN A 30 17.87 10.30 8.13
C GLN A 30 17.25 11.60 7.63
N ALA A 31 16.19 11.50 6.83
CA ALA A 31 15.34 12.62 6.48
C ALA A 31 13.93 12.34 7.01
N ALA A 32 13.42 13.16 7.92
CA ALA A 32 12.04 13.09 8.37
C ALA A 32 11.22 14.16 7.63
N CYS A 33 10.12 13.77 7.01
CA CYS A 33 9.12 14.68 6.47
C CYS A 33 7.78 14.44 7.19
N LYS A 34 7.07 15.51 7.53
CA LYS A 34 5.66 15.41 7.90
C LYS A 34 4.89 15.09 6.62
N LEU A 35 4.35 13.89 6.52
CA LEU A 35 3.27 13.58 5.60
C LEU A 35 2.03 14.31 6.11
N PHE A 36 1.28 14.94 5.21
CA PHE A 36 0.11 15.82 5.48
C PHE A 36 0.37 17.18 6.14
N GLN A 37 1.49 17.83 5.85
CA GLN A 37 1.44 19.30 5.87
C GLN A 37 0.55 19.77 4.73
N SER A 38 -0.29 20.78 4.99
CA SER A 38 -1.15 21.46 4.01
C SER A 38 -0.34 22.29 2.98
N SER A 39 0.82 21.79 2.56
CA SER A 39 1.73 22.44 1.62
C SER A 39 2.19 21.43 0.57
N THR A 40 1.57 21.54 -0.59
CA THR A 40 1.99 21.31 -1.99
C THR A 40 3.05 20.28 -2.41
N ASP A 41 3.76 19.53 -1.56
CA ASP A 41 4.84 18.65 -2.09
C ASP A 41 5.15 17.36 -1.31
N THR A 42 4.29 16.90 -0.40
CA THR A 42 4.45 15.59 0.24
C THR A 42 3.19 14.72 0.13
N GLY A 43 3.38 13.50 -0.41
CA GLY A 43 2.37 12.47 -0.59
C GLY A 43 1.47 12.29 0.64
N ALA A 44 0.15 12.33 0.46
CA ALA A 44 -0.79 12.01 1.49
C ALA A 44 -0.76 10.49 1.66
N ALA A 45 -0.12 10.01 2.72
CA ALA A 45 -0.32 8.63 3.11
C ALA A 45 -1.75 8.41 3.67
N THR A 46 -2.55 7.62 3.01
CA THR A 46 -3.79 7.16 3.64
C THR A 46 -3.40 6.20 4.75
N VAL A 47 -3.80 6.40 6.01
CA VAL A 47 -3.40 5.52 7.15
C VAL A 47 -4.63 5.13 7.97
N ALA A 48 -4.87 3.83 8.12
CA ALA A 48 -5.97 3.28 8.90
C ALA A 48 -5.59 3.14 10.39
N PRO A 49 -6.59 3.02 11.29
CA PRO A 49 -6.35 2.92 12.74
C PRO A 49 -5.48 1.75 13.19
N ASP A 50 -5.44 0.66 12.40
CA ASP A 50 -4.60 -0.52 12.63
C ASP A 50 -3.12 -0.28 12.24
N GLY A 51 -2.82 0.81 11.54
CA GLY A 51 -1.50 1.15 11.01
C GLY A 51 -1.28 0.71 9.56
N SER A 52 -2.29 0.13 8.89
CA SER A 52 -2.28 -0.08 7.45
C SER A 52 -2.19 1.26 6.73
N TYR A 53 -1.52 1.32 5.58
CA TYR A 53 -1.37 2.57 4.84
C TYR A 53 -1.27 2.39 3.32
N SER A 54 -1.48 3.48 2.57
CA SER A 54 -1.10 3.58 1.15
C SER A 54 -0.28 4.85 0.91
N GLN A 55 0.79 4.74 0.14
CA GLN A 55 1.75 5.79 -0.14
C GLN A 55 2.13 5.80 -1.63
N GLY A 56 2.38 6.98 -2.18
CA GLY A 56 2.90 7.16 -3.53
C GLY A 56 2.90 8.64 -3.92
N PRO A 57 3.41 8.99 -5.11
CA PRO A 57 3.23 10.32 -5.68
C PRO A 57 1.74 10.67 -5.79
N HIS A 58 1.42 11.94 -5.56
CA HIS A 58 0.09 12.51 -5.78
C HIS A 58 -0.18 12.84 -7.23
N ASP A 59 0.86 13.15 -7.98
CA ASP A 59 0.79 13.53 -9.38
C ASP A 59 1.89 12.77 -10.14
N ILE A 60 1.48 12.03 -11.15
CA ILE A 60 2.33 11.32 -12.12
C ILE A 60 2.01 11.75 -13.56
N SER A 61 1.28 12.86 -13.74
CA SER A 61 0.92 13.42 -15.05
C SER A 61 2.10 14.12 -15.71
N ALA A 62 3.02 14.68 -14.91
CA ALA A 62 4.18 15.42 -15.41
C ALA A 62 4.95 14.63 -16.48
N ALA A 63 5.30 15.30 -17.60
CA ALA A 63 5.88 14.65 -18.77
C ALA A 63 7.22 13.95 -18.47
N ASP A 64 8.02 14.53 -17.57
CA ASP A 64 9.31 14.02 -17.09
C ASP A 64 9.19 12.94 -15.99
N CYS A 65 7.99 12.74 -15.43
CA CYS A 65 7.70 11.62 -14.55
C CYS A 65 7.66 10.32 -15.36
N THR A 66 8.78 9.59 -15.39
CA THR A 66 8.92 8.35 -16.18
C THR A 66 8.79 7.09 -15.35
N LYS A 67 8.81 7.20 -14.01
CA LYS A 67 8.67 6.10 -13.05
C LYS A 67 7.86 6.55 -11.85
N ALA A 68 7.05 5.65 -11.30
CA ALA A 68 6.31 5.87 -10.07
C ALA A 68 6.25 4.58 -9.24
N ALA A 69 6.36 4.70 -7.93
CA ALA A 69 6.18 3.57 -7.01
C ALA A 69 4.98 3.84 -6.11
N LEU A 70 4.03 2.91 -6.10
CA LEU A 70 2.80 2.97 -5.30
C LEU A 70 2.84 1.83 -4.28
N GLU A 71 3.01 2.16 -3.00
CA GLU A 71 3.13 1.21 -1.89
C GLU A 71 1.83 1.10 -1.11
N GLN A 72 1.43 -0.13 -0.80
CA GLN A 72 0.29 -0.47 0.05
C GLN A 72 0.78 -1.39 1.16
N CYS A 73 0.62 -0.98 2.41
CA CYS A 73 1.01 -1.75 3.58
C CYS A 73 -0.24 -2.20 4.35
N LEU A 74 -0.41 -3.51 4.47
CA LEU A 74 -1.54 -4.14 5.16
C LEU A 74 -1.04 -4.77 6.45
N VAL A 75 -1.67 -4.42 7.57
CA VAL A 75 -1.40 -5.01 8.88
C VAL A 75 -2.11 -6.37 8.97
N VAL A 76 -1.35 -7.40 9.32
CA VAL A 76 -1.81 -8.78 9.44
C VAL A 76 -1.73 -9.20 10.90
N GLU A 77 -2.80 -8.90 11.64
CA GLU A 77 -2.99 -9.36 13.02
C GLU A 77 -3.71 -10.72 13.07
N PRO A 78 -3.54 -11.52 14.15
CA PRO A 78 -2.74 -11.28 15.37
C PRO A 78 -1.24 -11.60 15.20
N ARG A 79 -0.79 -11.81 13.96
CA ARG A 79 0.55 -12.35 13.66
C ARG A 79 1.67 -11.31 13.83
N ARG A 80 1.34 -10.05 14.19
CA ARG A 80 2.28 -8.92 14.24
C ARG A 80 3.15 -8.79 12.99
N ARG A 81 2.50 -8.98 11.83
CA ARG A 81 3.15 -8.87 10.52
C ARG A 81 2.56 -7.72 9.73
N ARG A 82 3.37 -7.15 8.86
CA ARG A 82 2.92 -6.25 7.79
C ARG A 82 3.29 -6.87 6.47
N LEU A 83 2.35 -6.80 5.55
CA LEU A 83 2.59 -7.10 4.16
C LEU A 83 2.66 -5.77 3.41
N ARG A 84 3.81 -5.46 2.80
CA ARG A 84 3.90 -4.33 1.88
C ARG A 84 3.89 -4.83 0.45
N VAL A 85 3.05 -4.24 -0.39
CA VAL A 85 2.99 -4.49 -1.81
C VAL A 85 3.34 -3.19 -2.52
N VAL A 86 4.37 -3.21 -3.37
CA VAL A 86 4.80 -2.05 -4.15
C VAL A 86 4.57 -2.31 -5.62
N HIS A 87 3.72 -1.50 -6.25
CA HIS A 87 3.55 -1.48 -7.69
C HIS A 87 4.51 -0.46 -8.29
N ASN A 88 5.50 -0.93 -9.04
CA ASN A 88 6.44 -0.08 -9.76
C ASN A 88 5.93 0.13 -11.18
N LEU A 89 5.67 1.37 -11.53
CA LEU A 89 5.19 1.79 -12.85
C LEU A 89 6.31 2.46 -13.62
N ARG A 90 6.30 2.31 -14.94
CA ARG A 90 7.15 3.09 -15.84
C ARG A 90 6.40 3.54 -17.08
N ARG A 91 6.83 4.64 -17.68
CA ARG A 91 6.38 5.05 -19.02
C ARG A 91 7.21 4.34 -20.09
N THR A 92 6.56 3.91 -21.17
CA THR A 92 7.22 3.18 -22.27
C THR A 92 6.90 3.76 -23.65
N GLY A 93 7.88 3.67 -24.56
CA GLY A 93 7.72 4.08 -25.95
C GLY A 93 7.68 5.59 -26.17
N GLY A 94 7.53 5.99 -27.44
CA GLY A 94 7.43 7.40 -27.83
C GLY A 94 6.13 8.09 -27.40
N GLU A 95 5.10 7.32 -27.04
CA GLU A 95 3.80 7.83 -26.59
C GLU A 95 3.71 7.98 -25.06
N GLY A 96 4.74 7.59 -24.29
CA GLY A 96 4.80 7.83 -22.84
C GLY A 96 3.74 7.09 -22.01
N ARG A 97 3.20 5.96 -22.50
CA ARG A 97 2.14 5.23 -21.79
C ARG A 97 2.66 4.52 -20.54
N TRP A 98 1.90 4.61 -19.45
CA TRP A 98 2.19 3.86 -18.22
C TRP A 98 2.03 2.35 -18.42
N VAL A 99 2.95 1.59 -17.85
CA VAL A 99 2.86 0.13 -17.71
C VAL A 99 3.32 -0.27 -16.31
N LEU A 100 2.81 -1.41 -15.83
CA LEU A 100 3.35 -2.08 -14.65
C LEU A 100 4.71 -2.70 -15.01
N ASP A 101 5.77 -2.25 -14.34
CA ASP A 101 7.13 -2.73 -14.54
C ASP A 101 7.44 -3.93 -13.64
N SER A 102 7.09 -3.82 -12.35
CA SER A 102 7.26 -4.91 -11.39
C SER A 102 6.33 -4.74 -10.19
N VAL A 103 6.15 -5.85 -9.46
CA VAL A 103 5.48 -5.86 -8.15
C VAL A 103 6.45 -6.44 -7.14
N GLU A 104 6.66 -5.72 -6.03
CA GLU A 104 7.43 -6.21 -4.90
C GLU A 104 6.51 -6.54 -3.74
N VAL A 105 6.75 -7.69 -3.10
CA VAL A 105 6.02 -8.11 -1.90
C VAL A 105 7.01 -8.25 -0.76
N HIS A 106 6.76 -7.54 0.33
CA HIS A 106 7.59 -7.52 1.53
C HIS A 106 6.79 -8.07 2.69
N ASN A 107 7.34 -9.04 3.40
CA ASN A 107 6.76 -9.58 4.61
C ASN A 107 7.62 -9.16 5.79
N GLU A 108 7.07 -8.35 6.68
CA GLU A 108 7.78 -7.76 7.81
C GLU A 108 7.15 -8.22 9.11
N ARG A 109 7.96 -8.64 10.06
CA ARG A 109 7.53 -8.77 11.46
C ARG A 109 7.84 -7.47 12.17
N TYR A 110 6.92 -6.99 13.00
CA TYR A 110 7.16 -5.84 13.86
C TYR A 110 7.02 -6.23 15.33
N ASP A 111 7.88 -5.67 16.17
CA ASP A 111 7.80 -5.88 17.62
C ASP A 111 6.78 -4.94 18.29
N SER A 112 6.39 -3.84 17.61
CA SER A 112 5.44 -2.83 18.09
C SER A 112 4.58 -2.21 16.95
N PRO A 113 3.39 -1.65 17.27
CA PRO A 113 2.53 -0.95 16.30
C PRO A 113 3.27 0.13 15.51
N TYR A 114 2.80 0.48 14.30
CA TYR A 114 3.54 1.36 13.39
C TYR A 114 3.67 2.79 13.92
N ARG A 115 4.78 3.13 14.57
CA ARG A 115 5.06 4.47 15.10
C ARG A 115 5.88 5.33 14.13
N GLY A 116 5.47 5.46 12.87
CA GLY A 116 6.14 6.35 11.90
C GLY A 116 7.63 6.02 11.64
N LYS A 117 7.98 4.72 11.62
CA LYS A 117 9.36 4.21 11.42
C LYS A 117 10.38 4.59 12.52
N VAL A 118 9.95 5.04 13.70
CA VAL A 118 10.85 5.41 14.83
C VAL A 118 11.62 4.20 15.36
N GLU A 119 10.96 3.05 15.51
CA GLU A 119 11.55 1.80 16.01
C GLU A 119 11.94 0.91 14.81
N LEU A 120 13.24 0.68 14.62
CA LEU A 120 13.75 -0.38 13.74
C LEU A 120 13.75 -1.67 14.57
N SER A 121 12.75 -2.52 14.38
CA SER A 121 12.93 -3.91 14.80
C SER A 121 14.00 -4.51 13.88
N GLY A 122 15.03 -5.11 14.48
CA GLY A 122 16.13 -5.71 13.72
C GLY A 122 15.61 -6.80 12.78
N CYS A 123 16.44 -7.20 11.82
CA CYS A 123 16.26 -8.38 10.97
C CYS A 123 16.35 -9.69 11.80
N GLY A 124 15.62 -9.78 12.91
CA GLY A 124 15.57 -10.93 13.79
C GLY A 124 14.96 -12.09 13.04
N GLY A 125 15.77 -13.13 12.83
CA GLY A 125 15.42 -14.33 12.08
C GLY A 125 14.14 -15.02 12.55
N GLY A 126 13.69 -15.99 11.76
CA GLY A 126 12.48 -16.79 12.03
C GLY A 126 11.35 -16.61 11.03
N MET A 127 11.51 -15.73 10.03
CA MET A 127 10.62 -15.72 8.87
C MET A 127 11.16 -16.64 7.79
N LYS A 128 10.31 -17.55 7.29
CA LYS A 128 10.63 -18.44 6.18
C LYS A 128 10.72 -17.65 4.87
N ALA A 129 11.60 -18.06 3.97
CA ALA A 129 11.56 -17.61 2.58
C ALA A 129 10.21 -18.02 1.96
N PHE A 130 9.37 -17.03 1.66
CA PHE A 130 7.99 -17.25 1.23
C PHE A 130 7.82 -17.30 -0.30
N ALA A 131 8.85 -16.92 -1.06
CA ALA A 131 8.77 -16.84 -2.52
C ALA A 131 8.46 -18.20 -3.18
N GLY A 132 8.84 -19.31 -2.51
CA GLY A 132 8.53 -20.68 -2.93
C GLY A 132 7.26 -21.27 -2.30
N ASP A 133 6.55 -20.52 -1.45
CA ASP A 133 5.31 -20.98 -0.85
C ASP A 133 4.17 -20.96 -1.87
N GLN A 134 3.10 -21.73 -1.58
CA GLN A 134 1.92 -21.77 -2.43
C GLN A 134 1.29 -20.39 -2.55
N ARG A 135 0.95 -20.01 -3.78
CA ARG A 135 0.21 -18.79 -4.08
C ARG A 135 -1.24 -18.93 -3.67
N LEU A 136 -1.88 -17.81 -3.35
CA LEU A 136 -3.31 -17.75 -3.08
C LEU A 136 -4.13 -18.34 -4.25
N ALA A 137 -5.20 -19.06 -3.94
CA ALA A 137 -6.15 -19.54 -4.93
C ALA A 137 -7.10 -18.40 -5.34
N ALA A 138 -7.43 -18.28 -6.63
CA ALA A 138 -8.27 -17.18 -7.13
C ALA A 138 -9.66 -17.17 -6.48
N GLU A 139 -10.20 -18.36 -6.22
CA GLU A 139 -11.50 -18.61 -5.61
C GLU A 139 -11.62 -18.03 -4.20
N ALA A 140 -10.48 -17.85 -3.53
CA ALA A 140 -10.43 -17.28 -2.19
C ALA A 140 -10.67 -15.76 -2.17
N VAL A 141 -10.44 -15.08 -3.31
CA VAL A 141 -10.73 -13.64 -3.48
C VAL A 141 -12.17 -13.42 -3.96
N GLN A 142 -12.69 -14.37 -4.74
CA GLN A 142 -14.05 -14.31 -5.31
C GLN A 142 -15.14 -14.24 -4.24
N GLY A 143 -16.32 -13.79 -4.64
CA GLY A 143 -17.53 -13.71 -3.81
C GLY A 143 -17.92 -12.29 -3.43
N SER A 144 -18.98 -12.20 -2.62
CA SER A 144 -19.54 -10.95 -2.13
C SER A 144 -18.98 -10.63 -0.75
N TRP A 145 -18.48 -9.41 -0.60
CA TRP A 145 -17.88 -8.93 0.63
C TRP A 145 -18.63 -7.72 1.16
N GLU A 146 -18.52 -7.49 2.45
CA GLU A 146 -18.95 -6.29 3.15
C GLU A 146 -17.71 -5.52 3.62
N ALA A 147 -17.63 -4.24 3.27
CA ALA A 147 -16.49 -3.40 3.55
C ALA A 147 -16.72 -2.53 4.78
N SER A 148 -15.65 -2.39 5.56
CA SER A 148 -15.54 -1.45 6.67
C SER A 148 -14.13 -0.85 6.69
N GLY A 149 -13.95 0.39 7.15
CA GLY A 149 -12.62 1.00 7.21
C GLY A 149 -12.63 2.49 6.97
N VAL A 150 -11.66 2.98 6.21
CA VAL A 150 -11.52 4.41 5.90
C VAL A 150 -11.32 4.64 4.40
N ARG A 151 -11.98 5.66 3.89
CA ARG A 151 -11.78 6.20 2.54
C ARG A 151 -11.26 7.62 2.65
N TYR A 152 -10.26 7.91 1.82
CA TYR A 152 -9.74 9.25 1.61
C TYR A 152 -10.06 9.68 0.19
N SER A 153 -10.53 10.91 0.05
CA SER A 153 -10.84 11.51 -1.24
C SER A 153 -10.10 12.83 -1.35
N VAL A 154 -9.52 13.09 -2.51
CA VAL A 154 -8.84 14.35 -2.83
C VAL A 154 -9.67 15.08 -3.86
N ASP A 155 -10.07 16.31 -3.54
CA ASP A 155 -10.82 17.14 -4.47
C ASP A 155 -9.94 17.51 -5.67
N GLY A 156 -10.50 17.37 -6.87
CA GLY A 156 -9.79 17.63 -8.13
C GLY A 156 -9.62 19.13 -8.46
N ASP A 157 -9.99 20.02 -7.54
CA ASP A 157 -9.78 21.45 -7.68
C ASP A 157 -8.34 21.85 -7.32
N ALA A 158 -7.96 23.10 -7.58
CA ALA A 158 -6.62 23.59 -7.30
C ALA A 158 -6.24 23.58 -5.80
N SER A 159 -7.19 23.32 -4.89
CA SER A 159 -6.95 23.31 -3.46
C SER A 159 -6.27 22.01 -2.99
N GLY A 160 -6.46 20.90 -3.72
CA GLY A 160 -5.96 19.59 -3.33
C GLY A 160 -6.45 19.14 -1.94
N GLN A 161 -7.63 19.62 -1.52
CA GLN A 161 -8.17 19.33 -0.21
C GLN A 161 -8.45 17.82 -0.08
N CYS A 162 -7.97 17.24 1.02
CA CYS A 162 -8.16 15.82 1.33
C CYS A 162 -9.22 15.68 2.41
N SER A 163 -10.22 14.84 2.16
CA SER A 163 -11.24 14.44 3.12
C SER A 163 -11.05 12.99 3.54
N ARG A 164 -11.55 12.66 4.73
CA ARG A 164 -11.53 11.31 5.30
C ARG A 164 -12.92 10.95 5.77
N GLU A 165 -13.43 9.81 5.34
CA GLU A 165 -14.69 9.24 5.79
C GLU A 165 -14.52 7.79 6.29
N ALA A 166 -15.42 7.38 7.18
CA ALA A 166 -15.51 6.00 7.63
C ALA A 166 -16.41 5.23 6.67
N VAL A 167 -15.95 4.05 6.26
CA VAL A 167 -16.71 3.09 5.45
C VAL A 167 -17.28 2.03 6.38
N SER A 168 -18.55 1.66 6.21
CA SER A 168 -19.19 0.60 6.98
C SER A 168 -20.39 0.02 6.23
N GLY A 169 -20.37 -1.29 6.00
CA GLY A 169 -21.50 -2.02 5.41
C GLY A 169 -21.61 -1.91 3.88
N GLU A 170 -20.62 -1.30 3.21
CA GLU A 170 -20.63 -1.18 1.75
C GLU A 170 -20.39 -2.55 1.09
N GLY A 171 -21.06 -2.83 -0.03
CA GLY A 171 -20.77 -4.04 -0.80
C GLY A 171 -19.45 -3.91 -1.55
N TRP A 172 -18.61 -4.95 -1.52
CA TRP A 172 -17.41 -5.04 -2.32
C TRP A 172 -17.41 -6.33 -3.14
N SER A 173 -17.01 -6.23 -4.41
CA SER A 173 -16.94 -7.35 -5.35
C SER A 173 -15.53 -7.47 -5.92
N ALA A 174 -15.05 -8.71 -5.99
CA ALA A 174 -13.77 -9.01 -6.61
C ALA A 174 -13.81 -9.00 -8.15
N GLU A 175 -14.98 -8.89 -8.78
CA GLU A 175 -15.13 -9.00 -10.24
C GLU A 175 -14.27 -7.99 -11.00
N ASP A 176 -14.28 -6.72 -10.57
CA ASP A 176 -13.50 -5.66 -11.20
C ASP A 176 -11.99 -5.88 -11.05
N VAL A 177 -11.56 -6.45 -9.92
CA VAL A 177 -10.14 -6.78 -9.66
C VAL A 177 -9.70 -7.99 -10.50
N VAL A 178 -10.55 -9.02 -10.59
CA VAL A 178 -10.26 -10.22 -11.38
C VAL A 178 -10.13 -9.87 -12.87
N ALA A 179 -10.98 -8.97 -13.37
CA ALA A 179 -10.96 -8.57 -14.77
C ALA A 179 -9.74 -7.72 -15.16
N THR A 180 -9.09 -7.03 -14.21
CA THR A 180 -8.03 -6.04 -14.47
C THR A 180 -6.61 -6.56 -14.34
N GLY A 181 -6.42 -7.86 -14.11
CA GLY A 181 -5.10 -8.50 -14.03
C GLY A 181 -4.68 -8.84 -12.61
N LEU A 182 -5.53 -9.59 -11.90
CA LEU A 182 -5.23 -10.15 -10.57
C LEU A 182 -3.94 -10.97 -10.56
N LEU A 183 -3.00 -10.56 -9.72
CA LEU A 183 -1.76 -11.26 -9.40
C LEU A 183 -1.90 -11.95 -8.05
N LEU A 184 -1.81 -13.27 -8.05
CA LEU A 184 -1.88 -14.09 -6.84
C LEU A 184 -0.48 -14.31 -6.28
N HIS A 185 -0.28 -13.89 -5.03
CA HIS A 185 1.00 -13.96 -4.34
C HIS A 185 0.99 -15.07 -3.29
N PRO A 186 2.15 -15.52 -2.79
CA PRO A 186 2.22 -16.27 -1.54
C PRO A 186 1.70 -15.43 -0.36
N LEU A 187 1.73 -15.99 0.85
CA LEU A 187 1.29 -15.30 2.08
C LEU A 187 -0.20 -14.94 2.10
N GLN A 188 -1.03 -15.68 1.35
CA GLN A 188 -2.46 -15.43 1.18
C GLN A 188 -2.78 -14.02 0.65
N ALA A 189 -1.84 -13.47 -0.13
CA ALA A 189 -1.93 -12.12 -0.64
C ALA A 189 -2.22 -12.09 -2.13
N TRP A 190 -2.66 -10.94 -2.60
CA TRP A 190 -2.88 -10.65 -4.01
C TRP A 190 -2.70 -9.16 -4.29
N SER A 191 -2.54 -8.83 -5.56
CA SER A 191 -2.60 -7.44 -6.00
C SER A 191 -3.14 -7.33 -7.42
N ALA A 192 -3.55 -6.13 -7.82
CA ALA A 192 -4.03 -5.82 -9.16
C ALA A 192 -3.63 -4.40 -9.54
N CYS A 193 -3.47 -4.18 -10.84
CA CYS A 193 -3.13 -2.88 -11.40
C CYS A 193 -3.90 -2.67 -12.69
N ASP A 194 -4.88 -1.76 -12.67
CA ASP A 194 -5.61 -1.31 -13.84
C ASP A 194 -4.99 -0.01 -14.34
N ILE A 195 -4.53 0.00 -15.60
CA ILE A 195 -3.93 1.18 -16.24
C ILE A 195 -4.71 1.48 -17.52
N ARG A 196 -5.32 2.66 -17.58
CA ARG A 196 -6.10 3.15 -18.73
C ARG A 196 -5.64 4.56 -19.10
N GLY A 197 -4.60 4.63 -19.94
CA GLY A 197 -3.96 5.90 -20.28
C GLY A 197 -3.20 6.47 -19.08
N GLU A 198 -3.69 7.58 -18.53
CA GLU A 198 -3.16 8.20 -17.31
C GLU A 198 -3.93 7.83 -16.04
N ASP A 199 -5.04 7.10 -16.18
CA ASP A 199 -5.77 6.57 -15.05
C ASP A 199 -5.08 5.30 -14.55
N VAL A 200 -4.79 5.26 -13.26
CA VAL A 200 -4.08 4.15 -12.61
C VAL A 200 -4.82 3.79 -11.32
N THR A 201 -5.25 2.54 -11.22
CA THR A 201 -5.76 1.98 -9.96
C THR A 201 -4.88 0.83 -9.54
N VAL A 202 -4.33 0.89 -8.34
CA VAL A 202 -3.62 -0.23 -7.73
C VAL A 202 -4.35 -0.71 -6.50
N THR A 203 -4.49 -2.02 -6.37
CA THR A 203 -5.16 -2.66 -5.25
C THR A 203 -4.29 -3.78 -4.73
N ALA A 204 -4.17 -3.90 -3.42
CA ALA A 204 -3.50 -5.01 -2.75
C ALA A 204 -4.42 -5.56 -1.66
N GLY A 205 -4.41 -6.88 -1.48
CA GLY A 205 -5.19 -7.52 -0.43
C GLY A 205 -4.49 -8.71 0.20
N VAL A 206 -4.90 -9.05 1.41
CA VAL A 206 -4.40 -10.21 2.16
C VAL A 206 -5.50 -10.81 3.02
N LEU A 207 -5.69 -12.13 2.93
CA LEU A 207 -6.61 -12.83 3.84
C LEU A 207 -6.07 -12.77 5.27
N LEU A 208 -6.95 -12.43 6.21
CA LEU A 208 -6.59 -12.27 7.62
C LEU A 208 -6.73 -13.60 8.39
N ASP A 209 -7.60 -14.48 7.91
CA ASP A 209 -7.87 -15.79 8.50
C ASP A 209 -7.74 -16.92 7.48
N GLU A 210 -7.50 -18.13 7.99
CA GLU A 210 -7.31 -19.33 7.17
C GLU A 210 -8.60 -19.83 6.51
N GLY A 211 -9.76 -19.40 7.01
CA GLY A 211 -11.07 -19.70 6.43
C GLY A 211 -11.44 -18.79 5.26
N GLY A 212 -10.65 -17.75 4.98
CA GLY A 212 -10.95 -16.76 3.96
C GLY A 212 -12.24 -15.97 4.24
N SER A 213 -12.59 -15.79 5.52
CA SER A 213 -13.79 -15.05 5.92
C SER A 213 -13.57 -13.54 6.01
N SER A 214 -12.32 -13.11 6.13
CA SER A 214 -11.92 -11.72 6.31
C SER A 214 -10.65 -11.41 5.54
N MET A 215 -10.55 -10.19 5.02
CA MET A 215 -9.46 -9.73 4.18
C MET A 215 -9.18 -8.24 4.43
N ALA A 216 -7.91 -7.86 4.54
CA ALA A 216 -7.52 -6.46 4.46
C ALA A 216 -7.27 -6.09 2.99
N VAL A 217 -7.75 -4.94 2.56
CA VAL A 217 -7.59 -4.40 1.21
C VAL A 217 -7.18 -2.95 1.27
N ALA A 218 -6.21 -2.59 0.44
CA ALA A 218 -5.87 -1.21 0.16
C ALA A 218 -6.10 -0.94 -1.33
N THR A 219 -6.68 0.21 -1.65
CA THR A 219 -6.85 0.70 -3.03
C THR A 219 -6.27 2.10 -3.12
N ARG A 220 -5.57 2.41 -4.22
CA ARG A 220 -5.15 3.77 -4.56
C ARG A 220 -5.51 4.06 -6.00
N ARG A 221 -6.21 5.17 -6.22
CA ARG A 221 -6.73 5.56 -7.53
C ARG A 221 -6.20 6.92 -7.95
N LEU A 222 -5.61 6.95 -9.13
CA LEU A 222 -5.21 8.15 -9.84
C LEU A 222 -6.07 8.30 -11.10
N VAL A 223 -6.53 9.52 -11.37
CA VAL A 223 -7.27 9.90 -12.58
C VAL A 223 -6.52 11.03 -13.24
N ALA A 224 -6.26 10.93 -14.56
CA ALA A 224 -5.37 11.84 -15.28
C ALA A 224 -4.02 12.03 -14.57
N GLY A 225 -3.46 10.93 -14.04
CA GLY A 225 -2.21 10.93 -13.30
C GLY A 225 -2.28 11.56 -11.89
N ARG A 226 -3.43 12.00 -11.40
CA ARG A 226 -3.57 12.64 -10.08
C ARG A 226 -4.34 11.79 -9.10
N LEU A 227 -3.85 11.70 -7.85
CA LEU A 227 -4.53 10.99 -6.77
C LEU A 227 -5.92 11.59 -6.56
N VAL A 228 -6.95 10.75 -6.64
CA VAL A 228 -8.33 11.15 -6.32
C VAL A 228 -8.88 10.40 -5.12
N ALA A 229 -8.41 9.19 -4.86
CA ALA A 229 -8.86 8.41 -3.72
C ALA A 229 -7.82 7.38 -3.27
N ALA A 230 -7.88 7.06 -1.98
CA ALA A 230 -7.32 5.82 -1.47
C ALA A 230 -8.16 5.26 -0.33
N GLU A 231 -8.27 3.94 -0.31
CA GLU A 231 -9.13 3.20 0.59
C GLU A 231 -8.29 2.19 1.38
N LEU A 232 -8.60 2.04 2.66
CA LEU A 232 -8.02 1.04 3.53
C LEU A 232 -9.17 0.35 4.26
N LEU A 233 -9.49 -0.84 3.80
CA LEU A 233 -10.71 -1.55 4.14
C LEU A 233 -10.38 -2.90 4.75
N THR A 234 -11.20 -3.30 5.71
CA THR A 234 -11.39 -4.68 6.11
C THR A 234 -12.68 -5.17 5.48
N LEU A 235 -12.58 -6.26 4.75
CA LEU A 235 -13.67 -6.93 4.08
C LEU A 235 -14.06 -8.18 4.86
N THR A 236 -15.35 -8.37 5.11
CA THR A 236 -15.91 -9.60 5.68
C THR A 236 -16.79 -10.28 4.66
N ARG A 237 -16.68 -11.60 4.54
CA ARG A 237 -17.43 -12.36 3.55
C ARG A 237 -18.90 -12.36 3.92
N LYS A 238 -19.79 -12.02 2.98
CA LYS A 238 -21.23 -12.13 3.23
C LYS A 238 -21.61 -13.61 3.32
N ALA A 239 -22.34 -13.98 4.37
CA ALA A 239 -22.95 -15.30 4.44
C ALA A 239 -23.91 -15.44 3.25
N ALA A 240 -23.82 -16.58 2.55
CA ALA A 240 -24.72 -16.92 1.45
C ALA A 240 -26.15 -17.15 1.95
#